data_AF-A0A925FT38-F1
#
_entry.id   AF-A0A925FT38-F1
#
_cell.length_a   1.000
_cell.length_b   1.000
_cell.length_c   1.000
_cell.angle_alpha   90.00
_cell.angle_beta   90.00
_cell.angle_gamma   90.00
#
_symmetry.space_group_name_H-M   'P 1'
#
loop_
_entity.id
_entity.type
_entity.pdbx_description
1 polymer ?
#
loop_
_entity_poly.entity_id
_entity_poly.type
_entity_poly.pdbx_seq_one_letter_code
_entity_poly.pdbx_strand_id
1 'polypeptide(L)'
;MKFVLALCAVTICTTICFGQNSGVKIYETERTFEKMVAEKGINAGFIEFLAPDGVMFFPEAANGRETWKSRPASPAALTWNPVWIDVSSNGALAYSIGNSVYRAKGKDDPAAFYGHYISIWSRQPDGEYRAVLDTGINHEKPVAAITEWKSPADSGKDKNEKGISAADSSVGFFEMAGSQGSEKAYKVYLADDAYLLRDGNQPFVGKKAALEFLKRGKSKITFAKRKSFIEAADLAHVYNTYSMTDKAGKEIERGNFVQVWKLRGEKWLIVADVFVPIPKIEK
;
A
#
# COMPACT_ATOMS: atom_id res chain seq x y z
N MET A 1 39.04 11.47 -63.00
CA MET A 1 38.61 12.15 -61.76
C MET A 1 37.88 11.13 -60.91
N LYS A 2 38.44 10.73 -59.77
CA LYS A 2 37.85 9.72 -58.87
C LYS A 2 36.90 10.41 -57.89
N PHE A 3 35.66 9.92 -57.85
CA PHE A 3 34.63 10.25 -56.87
C PHE A 3 35.03 9.78 -55.48
N VAL A 4 34.79 10.60 -54.45
CA VAL A 4 34.76 10.17 -53.04
C VAL A 4 33.41 10.60 -52.48
N LEU A 5 32.50 9.63 -52.36
CA LEU A 5 31.28 9.76 -51.55
C LEU A 5 31.67 9.59 -50.08
N ALA A 6 31.43 10.63 -49.29
CA ALA A 6 31.52 10.55 -47.83
C ALA A 6 30.23 9.92 -47.28
N LEU A 7 30.35 8.70 -46.73
CA LEU A 7 29.27 7.99 -46.07
C LEU A 7 29.19 8.46 -44.61
N CYS A 8 28.20 9.28 -44.27
CA CYS A 8 27.88 9.62 -42.87
C CYS A 8 27.23 8.40 -42.21
N ALA A 9 27.99 7.70 -41.35
CA ALA A 9 27.46 6.68 -40.46
C ALA A 9 26.70 7.36 -39.31
N VAL A 10 25.37 7.33 -39.37
CA VAL A 10 24.52 7.70 -38.23
C VAL A 10 24.46 6.50 -37.29
N THR A 11 25.26 6.53 -36.23
CA THR A 11 25.22 5.54 -35.17
C THR A 11 23.97 5.78 -34.32
N ILE A 12 22.88 5.03 -34.60
CA ILE A 12 21.71 4.99 -33.72
C ILE A 12 22.17 4.24 -32.46
N CYS A 13 22.48 4.99 -31.42
CA CYS A 13 22.68 4.44 -30.08
C CYS A 13 21.31 4.01 -29.57
N THR A 14 20.91 2.76 -29.84
CA THR A 14 19.80 2.13 -29.13
C THR A 14 20.25 1.98 -27.69
N THR A 15 19.89 2.95 -26.84
CA THR A 15 19.87 2.76 -25.40
C THR A 15 18.86 1.64 -25.12
N ILE A 16 19.38 0.42 -25.02
CA ILE A 16 18.68 -0.67 -24.37
C ILE A 16 18.60 -0.24 -22.91
N CYS A 17 17.52 0.45 -22.56
CA CYS A 17 17.15 0.68 -21.18
C CYS A 17 16.84 -0.72 -20.63
N PHE A 18 17.84 -1.39 -20.07
CA PHE A 18 17.60 -2.55 -19.22
C PHE A 18 16.60 -2.05 -18.18
N GLY A 19 15.36 -2.56 -18.24
CA GLY A 19 14.34 -2.21 -17.27
C GLY A 19 14.90 -2.54 -15.90
N GLN A 20 15.28 -1.51 -15.15
CA GLN A 20 15.66 -1.66 -13.75
C GLN A 20 14.53 -2.45 -13.10
N ASN A 21 14.87 -3.54 -12.40
CA ASN A 21 13.87 -4.35 -11.73
C ASN A 21 13.04 -3.42 -10.84
N SER A 22 11.79 -3.14 -11.23
CA SER A 22 11.01 -2.07 -10.61
C SER A 22 10.82 -2.30 -9.12
N GLY A 23 10.80 -3.56 -8.66
CA GLY A 23 10.80 -3.89 -7.23
C GLY A 23 12.06 -3.41 -6.50
N VAL A 24 13.23 -3.56 -7.12
CA VAL A 24 14.50 -3.02 -6.59
C VAL A 24 14.45 -1.48 -6.53
N LYS A 25 13.90 -0.82 -7.54
CA LYS A 25 13.75 0.66 -7.53
C LYS A 25 12.84 1.13 -6.39
N ILE A 26 11.73 0.42 -6.11
CA ILE A 26 10.87 0.72 -4.96
C ILE A 26 11.63 0.49 -3.65
N TYR A 27 12.36 -0.62 -3.51
CA TYR A 27 13.17 -0.88 -2.33
C TYR A 27 14.22 0.22 -2.10
N GLU A 28 14.94 0.64 -3.12
CA GLU A 28 15.90 1.75 -3.05
C GLU A 28 15.23 3.07 -2.68
N THR A 29 14.03 3.33 -3.21
CA THR A 29 13.22 4.51 -2.87
C THR A 29 12.86 4.49 -1.38
N GLU A 30 12.42 3.35 -0.86
CA GLU A 30 12.10 3.13 0.56
C GLU A 30 13.31 3.33 1.47
N ARG A 31 14.49 2.82 1.09
CA ARG A 31 15.73 3.04 1.85
C ARG A 31 16.17 4.50 1.83
N THR A 32 16.00 5.19 0.70
CA THR A 32 16.30 6.62 0.58
C THR A 32 15.32 7.45 1.42
N PHE A 33 14.04 7.08 1.44
CA PHE A 33 13.03 7.71 2.27
C PHE A 33 13.35 7.53 3.76
N GLU A 34 13.66 6.31 4.21
CA GLU A 34 14.05 6.06 5.60
C GLU A 34 15.29 6.88 6.00
N LYS A 35 16.31 6.90 5.14
CA LYS A 35 17.52 7.71 5.37
C LYS A 35 17.18 9.20 5.51
N MET A 36 16.31 9.73 4.65
CA MET A 36 15.86 11.13 4.74
C MET A 36 15.14 11.43 6.05
N VAL A 37 14.28 10.51 6.53
CA VAL A 37 13.63 10.63 7.84
C VAL A 37 14.65 10.59 8.97
N ALA A 38 15.65 9.71 8.91
CA ALA A 38 16.69 9.61 9.92
C ALA A 38 17.58 10.87 9.98
N GLU A 39 17.88 11.49 8.83
CA GLU A 39 18.78 12.65 8.75
C GLU A 39 18.08 13.99 8.97
N LYS A 40 16.84 14.14 8.47
CA LYS A 40 16.12 15.43 8.44
C LYS A 40 14.80 15.44 9.21
N GLY A 41 14.44 14.30 9.81
CA GLY A 41 13.22 14.14 10.59
C GLY A 41 12.00 13.72 9.76
N ILE A 42 10.97 13.25 10.46
CA ILE A 42 9.75 12.67 9.90
C ILE A 42 9.08 13.64 8.91
N ASN A 43 8.82 14.89 9.31
CA ASN A 43 8.10 15.85 8.45
C ASN A 43 8.82 16.05 7.11
N ALA A 44 10.14 16.26 7.13
CA ALA A 44 10.92 16.51 5.92
C ALA A 44 10.92 15.30 4.98
N GLY A 45 11.04 14.08 5.51
CA GLY A 45 10.96 12.86 4.72
C GLY A 45 9.59 12.69 4.06
N PHE A 46 8.49 12.77 4.83
CA PHE A 46 7.16 12.60 4.25
C PHE A 46 6.81 13.72 3.26
N ILE A 47 7.24 14.97 3.52
CA ILE A 47 7.09 16.06 2.55
C ILE A 47 7.89 15.80 1.27
N GLU A 48 9.02 15.13 1.30
CA GLU A 48 9.80 14.83 0.08
C GLU A 48 9.16 13.68 -0.71
N PHE A 49 8.80 12.58 -0.05
CA PHE A 49 8.47 11.32 -0.70
C PHE A 49 6.98 11.12 -1.01
N LEU A 50 6.07 11.86 -0.37
CA LEU A 50 4.66 11.86 -0.76
C LEU A 50 4.45 12.59 -2.09
N ALA A 51 3.50 12.11 -2.90
CA ALA A 51 3.00 12.85 -4.06
C ALA A 51 2.33 14.15 -3.60
N PRO A 52 2.27 15.21 -4.44
CA PRO A 52 1.62 16.49 -4.09
C PRO A 52 0.22 16.34 -3.48
N ASP A 53 -0.55 15.37 -3.95
CA ASP A 53 -1.90 14.98 -3.53
C ASP A 53 -1.93 13.69 -2.68
N GLY A 54 -0.77 13.23 -2.21
CA GLY A 54 -0.62 11.99 -1.45
C GLY A 54 -1.45 12.00 -0.17
N VAL A 55 -2.12 10.87 0.08
CA VAL A 55 -3.10 10.72 1.15
C VAL A 55 -2.50 9.98 2.35
N MET A 56 -2.80 10.47 3.55
CA MET A 56 -2.55 9.78 4.82
C MET A 56 -3.76 9.91 5.74
N PHE A 57 -3.86 9.07 6.77
CA PHE A 57 -4.98 9.08 7.72
C PHE A 57 -4.60 9.76 9.05
N PHE A 58 -5.28 10.86 9.40
CA PHE A 58 -4.99 11.71 10.56
C PHE A 58 -6.21 12.28 11.33
N PRO A 59 -7.06 11.46 11.98
CA PRO A 59 -7.28 10.03 11.75
C PRO A 59 -8.16 9.79 10.50
N GLU A 60 -8.77 10.83 9.92
CA GLU A 60 -9.45 10.76 8.62
C GLU A 60 -8.49 11.02 7.46
N ALA A 61 -8.88 10.68 6.24
CA ALA A 61 -8.10 10.95 5.04
C ALA A 61 -7.83 12.46 4.87
N ALA A 62 -6.56 12.81 4.72
CA ALA A 62 -6.09 14.16 4.49
C ALA A 62 -4.93 14.18 3.51
N ASN A 63 -4.65 15.34 2.93
CA ASN A 63 -3.41 15.55 2.19
C ASN A 63 -2.22 15.45 3.16
N GLY A 64 -1.38 14.45 2.97
CA GLY A 64 -0.28 14.14 3.88
C GLY A 64 0.78 15.23 3.90
N ARG A 65 1.15 15.78 2.75
CA ARG A 65 2.18 16.83 2.64
C ARG A 65 1.77 18.10 3.35
N GLU A 66 0.56 18.58 3.11
CA GLU A 66 0.04 19.79 3.77
C GLU A 66 -0.10 19.57 5.28
N THR A 67 -0.52 18.36 5.68
CA THR A 67 -0.55 18.01 7.11
C THR A 67 0.84 18.02 7.75
N TRP A 68 1.86 17.47 7.10
CA TRP A 68 3.23 17.48 7.64
C TRP A 68 3.88 18.86 7.63
N LYS A 69 3.58 19.72 6.65
CA LYS A 69 4.03 21.11 6.61
C LYS A 69 3.49 21.95 7.77
N SER A 70 2.24 21.70 8.16
CA SER A 70 1.58 22.44 9.26
C SER A 70 1.99 21.96 10.65
N ARG A 71 2.56 20.76 10.77
CA ARG A 71 3.01 20.20 12.04
C ARG A 71 4.37 20.78 12.45
N PRO A 72 4.58 21.06 13.74
CA PRO A 72 5.91 21.37 14.24
C PRO A 72 6.85 20.17 14.02
N ALA A 73 8.15 20.46 13.95
CA ALA A 73 9.16 19.40 13.94
C ALA A 73 9.05 18.56 15.22
N SER A 74 9.18 17.25 15.08
CA SER A 74 9.13 16.29 16.19
C SER A 74 10.51 15.70 16.44
N PRO A 75 10.92 15.48 17.71
CA PRO A 75 12.13 14.73 18.02
C PRO A 75 11.97 13.22 17.77
N ALA A 76 10.75 12.76 17.44
CA ALA A 76 10.46 11.36 17.28
C ALA A 76 11.30 10.70 16.17
N ALA A 77 11.67 9.45 16.40
CA ALA A 77 12.34 8.62 15.42
C ALA A 77 11.35 7.61 14.83
N LEU A 78 11.45 7.40 13.53
CA LEU A 78 10.70 6.39 12.79
C LEU A 78 11.68 5.62 11.90
N THR A 79 11.67 4.30 12.04
CA THR A 79 12.45 3.37 11.22
C THR A 79 11.53 2.31 10.66
N TRP A 80 11.80 1.80 9.47
CA TRP A 80 11.00 0.75 8.86
C TRP A 80 11.82 -0.11 7.92
N ASN A 81 11.31 -1.30 7.62
CA ASN A 81 11.95 -2.22 6.68
C ASN A 81 10.89 -2.83 5.74
N PRO A 82 10.95 -2.59 4.42
CA PRO A 82 10.11 -3.27 3.46
C PRO A 82 10.32 -4.78 3.54
N VAL A 83 9.23 -5.54 3.56
CA VAL A 83 9.25 -7.03 3.55
C VAL A 83 8.50 -7.59 2.35
N TRP A 84 7.65 -6.79 1.72
CA TRP A 84 6.90 -7.15 0.53
C TRP A 84 6.85 -5.98 -0.45
N ILE A 85 7.13 -6.24 -1.72
CA ILE A 85 7.06 -5.24 -2.79
C ILE A 85 6.46 -5.90 -4.03
N ASP A 86 5.46 -5.26 -4.62
CA ASP A 86 4.91 -5.66 -5.90
C ASP A 86 4.65 -4.42 -6.76
N VAL A 87 4.77 -4.59 -8.08
CA VAL A 87 4.71 -3.52 -9.06
C VAL A 87 3.75 -3.95 -10.17
N SER A 88 2.97 -2.99 -10.67
CA SER A 88 2.26 -3.15 -11.94
C SER A 88 3.23 -3.55 -13.07
N SER A 89 2.74 -4.36 -13.99
CA SER A 89 3.42 -4.85 -15.19
C SER A 89 3.97 -3.73 -16.08
N ASN A 90 3.39 -2.52 -16.05
CA ASN A 90 3.90 -1.35 -16.76
C ASN A 90 4.77 -0.41 -15.88
N GLY A 91 4.95 -0.74 -14.60
CA GLY A 91 5.73 0.03 -13.64
C GLY A 91 5.09 1.33 -13.16
N ALA A 92 3.84 1.65 -13.54
CA ALA A 92 3.24 2.93 -13.20
C ALA A 92 2.80 3.03 -11.72
N LEU A 93 2.34 1.91 -11.16
CA LEU A 93 2.00 1.76 -9.75
C LEU A 93 2.83 0.66 -9.08
N ALA A 94 3.05 0.81 -7.78
CA ALA A 94 3.60 -0.23 -6.92
C ALA A 94 2.98 -0.13 -5.52
N TYR A 95 3.15 -1.18 -4.72
CA TYR A 95 2.95 -1.08 -3.27
C TYR A 95 4.07 -1.79 -2.52
N SER A 96 4.34 -1.29 -1.33
CA SER A 96 5.27 -1.89 -0.37
C SER A 96 4.58 -2.07 0.97
N ILE A 97 4.93 -3.16 1.65
CA ILE A 97 4.51 -3.45 3.03
C ILE A 97 5.76 -3.76 3.83
N GLY A 98 5.82 -3.28 5.06
CA GLY A 98 6.98 -3.49 5.92
C GLY A 98 6.70 -3.27 7.39
N ASN A 99 7.61 -3.74 8.23
CA ASN A 99 7.54 -3.46 9.67
C ASN A 99 8.02 -2.04 9.95
N SER A 100 7.44 -1.40 10.97
CA SER A 100 7.83 -0.06 11.42
C SER A 100 8.04 -0.02 12.94
N VAL A 101 8.95 0.85 13.37
CA VAL A 101 9.18 1.15 14.78
C VAL A 101 9.20 2.65 14.97
N TYR A 102 8.27 3.15 15.79
CA TYR A 102 8.16 4.55 16.17
C TYR A 102 8.63 4.74 17.61
N ARG A 103 9.37 5.83 17.86
CA ARG A 103 9.87 6.22 19.17
C ARG A 103 9.61 7.70 19.39
N ALA A 104 8.78 8.03 20.37
CA ALA A 104 8.24 9.38 20.52
C ALA A 104 9.29 10.42 20.93
N LYS A 105 10.28 10.01 21.75
CA LYS A 105 11.32 10.90 22.27
C LYS A 105 12.67 10.77 21.55
N GLY A 106 12.67 10.16 20.35
CA GLY A 106 13.86 9.99 19.52
C GLY A 106 14.45 8.57 19.55
N LYS A 107 15.55 8.37 18.83
CA LYS A 107 16.08 7.02 18.52
C LYS A 107 16.45 6.17 19.76
N ASP A 108 16.81 6.84 20.86
CA ASP A 108 17.26 6.21 22.10
C ASP A 108 16.10 6.05 23.12
N ASP A 109 14.88 6.42 22.76
CA ASP A 109 13.69 6.22 23.61
C ASP A 109 13.45 4.71 23.84
N PRO A 110 13.43 4.23 25.11
CA PRO A 110 13.11 2.83 25.39
C PRO A 110 11.65 2.48 25.05
N ALA A 111 10.76 3.48 24.99
CA ALA A 111 9.38 3.29 24.58
C ALA A 111 9.30 3.21 23.04
N ALA A 112 9.24 1.98 22.53
CA ALA A 112 9.06 1.68 21.12
C ALA A 112 7.64 1.21 20.82
N PHE A 113 7.03 1.79 19.79
CA PHE A 113 5.74 1.40 19.25
C PHE A 113 5.96 0.66 17.94
N TYR A 114 5.40 -0.54 17.83
CA TYR A 114 5.61 -1.44 16.70
C TYR A 114 4.39 -1.43 15.79
N GLY A 115 4.63 -1.56 14.49
CA GLY A 115 3.57 -1.60 13.52
C GLY A 115 3.98 -2.23 12.20
N HIS A 116 3.04 -2.25 11.27
CA HIS A 116 3.29 -2.49 9.85
C HIS A 116 2.69 -1.36 9.04
N TYR A 117 3.44 -0.91 8.06
CA TYR A 117 3.00 0.10 7.11
C TYR A 117 2.62 -0.53 5.78
N ILE A 118 1.84 0.21 5.00
CA ILE A 118 1.64 0.01 3.58
C ILE A 118 1.71 1.35 2.87
N SER A 119 2.53 1.43 1.83
CA SER A 119 2.64 2.59 0.95
C SER A 119 2.24 2.20 -0.47
N ILE A 120 1.44 3.04 -1.12
CA ILE A 120 1.13 2.93 -2.55
C ILE A 120 1.93 3.99 -3.29
N TRP A 121 2.70 3.55 -4.28
CA TRP A 121 3.63 4.38 -5.03
C TRP A 121 3.13 4.58 -6.45
N SER A 122 3.29 5.80 -6.96
CA SER A 122 3.08 6.12 -8.37
C SER A 122 4.38 6.65 -8.97
N ARG A 123 4.74 6.11 -10.15
CA ARG A 123 5.88 6.59 -10.93
C ARG A 123 5.54 7.93 -11.57
N GLN A 124 6.40 8.91 -11.34
CA GLN A 124 6.27 10.28 -11.85
C GLN A 124 6.89 10.39 -13.26
N PRO A 125 6.64 11.50 -13.99
CA PRO A 125 7.21 11.70 -15.33
C PRO A 125 8.74 11.71 -15.40
N ASP A 126 9.41 12.09 -14.31
CA ASP A 126 10.88 12.03 -14.17
C ASP A 126 11.40 10.60 -13.92
N GLY A 127 10.50 9.64 -13.74
CA GLY A 127 10.80 8.24 -13.49
C GLY A 127 10.95 7.88 -12.01
N GLU A 128 10.92 8.84 -11.08
CA GLU A 128 10.97 8.61 -9.65
C GLU A 128 9.60 8.19 -9.10
N TYR A 129 9.58 7.52 -7.95
CA TYR A 129 8.34 7.14 -7.29
C TYR A 129 7.99 8.12 -6.17
N ARG A 130 6.70 8.43 -6.07
CA ARG A 130 6.11 9.19 -4.96
C ARG A 130 4.95 8.41 -4.35
N ALA A 131 4.87 8.41 -3.03
CA ALA A 131 3.80 7.74 -2.31
C ALA A 131 2.51 8.54 -2.49
N VAL A 132 1.53 7.95 -3.18
CA VAL A 132 0.18 8.52 -3.35
C VAL A 132 -0.73 8.16 -2.18
N LEU A 133 -0.35 7.14 -1.41
CA LEU A 133 -0.99 6.80 -0.15
C LEU A 133 0.05 6.20 0.80
N ASP A 134 0.00 6.58 2.08
CA ASP A 134 0.77 5.95 3.13
C ASP A 134 -0.08 5.80 4.40
N THR A 135 -0.07 4.60 4.99
CA THR A 135 -0.74 4.32 6.26
C THR A 135 -0.17 3.06 6.92
N GLY A 136 -0.59 2.76 8.15
CA GLY A 136 -0.22 1.52 8.81
C GLY A 136 -1.16 1.13 9.94
N ILE A 137 -0.76 0.05 10.61
CA ILE A 137 -1.39 -0.49 11.82
C ILE A 137 -0.35 -0.55 12.95
N ASN A 138 -0.83 -0.53 14.18
CA ASN A 138 -0.01 -0.79 15.36
C ASN A 138 -0.28 -2.21 15.87
N HIS A 139 0.71 -2.82 16.52
CA HIS A 139 0.56 -4.10 17.20
C HIS A 139 1.65 -4.27 18.26
N GLU A 140 1.56 -5.35 19.04
CA GLU A 140 2.60 -5.71 19.99
C GLU A 140 3.94 -6.00 19.32
N LYS A 141 5.04 -5.92 20.08
CA LYS A 141 6.37 -6.23 19.58
C LYS A 141 6.41 -7.63 18.93
N PRO A 142 6.85 -7.77 17.67
CA PRO A 142 6.99 -9.08 17.05
C PRO A 142 8.08 -9.91 17.74
N VAL A 143 7.88 -11.23 17.80
CA VAL A 143 8.88 -12.17 18.30
C VAL A 143 10.13 -12.16 17.42
N ALA A 144 9.94 -12.03 16.10
CA ALA A 144 11.00 -11.86 15.12
C ALA A 144 10.56 -10.88 14.03
N ALA A 145 11.47 -10.00 13.60
CA ALA A 145 11.23 -9.09 12.48
C ALA A 145 11.77 -9.72 11.19
N ILE A 146 10.96 -9.69 10.12
CA ILE A 146 11.40 -10.08 8.79
C ILE A 146 12.26 -8.94 8.24
N THR A 147 13.47 -9.24 7.78
CA THR A 147 14.42 -8.24 7.28
C THR A 147 14.59 -8.28 5.76
N GLU A 148 14.28 -9.41 5.13
CA GLU A 148 14.36 -9.57 3.68
C GLU A 148 13.04 -9.19 3.02
N TRP A 149 13.11 -8.36 1.99
CA TRP A 149 11.96 -8.09 1.14
C TRP A 149 11.83 -9.15 0.04
N LYS A 150 10.58 -9.44 -0.33
CA LYS A 150 10.23 -10.35 -1.42
C LYS A 150 9.16 -9.75 -2.31
N SER A 151 9.07 -10.26 -3.52
CA SER A 151 7.92 -10.04 -4.41
C SER A 151 7.06 -11.29 -4.48
N PRO A 152 5.77 -11.16 -4.84
CA PRO A 152 4.93 -12.31 -5.15
C PRO A 152 5.61 -13.21 -6.19
N ALA A 153 5.48 -14.53 -6.01
CA ALA A 153 5.92 -15.48 -7.03
C ALA A 153 5.10 -15.33 -8.32
N ASP A 154 3.81 -15.03 -8.17
CA ASP A 154 2.93 -14.60 -9.26
C ASP A 154 2.70 -13.09 -9.16
N SER A 155 3.62 -12.32 -9.73
CA SER A 155 3.53 -10.87 -9.79
C SER A 155 2.66 -10.38 -10.95
N GLY A 156 1.85 -11.22 -11.60
CA GLY A 156 0.91 -10.82 -12.67
C GLY A 156 1.61 -10.14 -13.86
N LYS A 157 1.72 -10.84 -15.00
CA LYS A 157 2.08 -10.18 -16.28
C LYS A 157 0.88 -10.06 -17.19
N ASP A 158 -0.30 -10.24 -16.63
CA ASP A 158 -1.55 -10.31 -17.37
C ASP A 158 -1.81 -8.95 -17.99
N LYS A 159 -1.83 -8.94 -19.32
CA LYS A 159 -2.45 -7.84 -20.04
C LYS A 159 -3.94 -7.93 -19.74
N ASN A 160 -4.56 -6.82 -19.33
CA ASN A 160 -6.01 -6.76 -19.13
C ASN A 160 -6.76 -6.81 -20.47
N GLU A 161 -6.60 -7.89 -21.23
CA GLU A 161 -7.10 -8.05 -22.60
C GLU A 161 -8.63 -8.04 -22.67
N LYS A 162 -9.28 -8.51 -21.59
CA LYS A 162 -10.74 -8.49 -21.44
C LYS A 162 -11.29 -7.13 -21.04
N GLY A 163 -10.43 -6.18 -20.66
CA GLY A 163 -10.83 -4.84 -20.22
C GLY A 163 -11.70 -4.84 -18.95
N ILE A 164 -11.60 -5.86 -18.10
CA ILE A 164 -12.37 -5.92 -16.85
C ILE A 164 -11.67 -4.98 -15.87
N SER A 165 -12.38 -4.02 -15.29
CA SER A 165 -11.77 -3.10 -14.32
C SER A 165 -11.70 -3.71 -12.93
N ALA A 166 -10.73 -3.29 -12.13
CA ALA A 166 -10.70 -3.61 -10.70
C ALA A 166 -11.94 -3.07 -9.98
N ALA A 167 -12.47 -1.93 -10.44
CA ALA A 167 -13.66 -1.30 -9.88
C ALA A 167 -14.89 -2.21 -9.99
N ASP A 168 -15.13 -2.84 -11.15
CA ASP A 168 -16.26 -3.76 -11.34
C ASP A 168 -16.17 -4.98 -10.41
N SER A 169 -14.97 -5.56 -10.30
CA SER A 169 -14.72 -6.70 -9.41
C SER A 169 -14.91 -6.30 -7.94
N SER A 170 -14.51 -5.08 -7.57
CA SER A 170 -14.67 -4.57 -6.22
C SER A 170 -16.13 -4.41 -5.81
N VAL A 171 -17.03 -4.03 -6.73
CA VAL A 171 -18.47 -3.89 -6.43
C VAL A 171 -19.02 -5.21 -5.92
N GLY A 172 -18.69 -6.32 -6.61
CA GLY A 172 -19.07 -7.67 -6.18
C GLY A 172 -18.49 -8.04 -4.81
N PHE A 173 -17.24 -7.67 -4.52
CA PHE A 173 -16.66 -7.86 -3.19
C PHE A 173 -17.42 -7.10 -2.10
N PHE A 174 -17.66 -5.79 -2.30
CA PHE A 174 -18.29 -4.96 -1.27
C PHE A 174 -19.74 -5.35 -1.00
N GLU A 175 -20.49 -5.69 -2.05
CA GLU A 175 -21.85 -6.21 -1.93
C GLU A 175 -21.86 -7.53 -1.14
N MET A 176 -20.99 -8.47 -1.51
CA MET A 176 -20.89 -9.76 -0.82
C MET A 176 -20.45 -9.59 0.64
N ALA A 177 -19.50 -8.71 0.91
CA ALA A 177 -19.00 -8.46 2.26
C ALA A 177 -20.12 -7.89 3.16
N GLY A 178 -20.92 -6.95 2.65
CA GLY A 178 -22.01 -6.33 3.41
C GLY A 178 -23.28 -7.18 3.57
N SER A 179 -23.57 -8.05 2.58
CA SER A 179 -24.80 -8.87 2.57
C SER A 179 -24.60 -10.31 3.04
N GLN A 180 -23.45 -10.91 2.74
CA GLN A 180 -23.15 -12.32 3.02
C GLN A 180 -22.04 -12.49 4.07
N GLY A 181 -21.34 -11.40 4.42
CA GLY A 181 -20.28 -11.36 5.42
C GLY A 181 -18.88 -11.38 4.82
N SER A 182 -17.93 -10.74 5.52
CA SER A 182 -16.55 -10.55 5.07
C SER A 182 -15.84 -11.86 4.73
N GLU A 183 -15.99 -12.91 5.54
CA GLU A 183 -15.33 -14.21 5.29
C GLU A 183 -15.66 -14.76 3.89
N LYS A 184 -16.95 -14.73 3.49
CA LYS A 184 -17.38 -15.22 2.18
C LYS A 184 -16.81 -14.37 1.04
N ALA A 185 -16.85 -13.05 1.19
CA ALA A 185 -16.28 -12.14 0.20
C ALA A 185 -14.77 -12.35 0.02
N TYR A 186 -14.00 -12.36 1.11
CA TYR A 186 -12.56 -12.61 1.03
C TYR A 186 -12.25 -14.01 0.50
N LYS A 187 -13.07 -15.03 0.76
CA LYS A 187 -12.86 -16.37 0.18
C LYS A 187 -12.89 -16.34 -1.36
N VAL A 188 -13.74 -15.49 -1.94
CA VAL A 188 -13.87 -15.34 -3.39
C VAL A 188 -12.77 -14.46 -3.97
N TYR A 189 -12.51 -13.30 -3.37
CA TYR A 189 -11.69 -12.25 -3.98
C TYR A 189 -10.25 -12.16 -3.49
N LEU A 190 -9.86 -12.84 -2.40
CA LEU A 190 -8.52 -12.73 -1.84
C LEU A 190 -7.52 -13.64 -2.57
N ALA A 191 -6.34 -13.10 -2.89
CA ALA A 191 -5.20 -13.86 -3.39
C ALA A 191 -4.57 -14.73 -2.31
N ASP A 192 -3.91 -15.82 -2.72
CA ASP A 192 -3.38 -16.83 -1.79
C ASP A 192 -2.23 -16.34 -0.91
N ASP A 193 -1.49 -15.34 -1.36
CA ASP A 193 -0.33 -14.70 -0.73
C ASP A 193 -0.64 -13.31 -0.14
N ALA A 194 -1.92 -12.93 -0.06
CA ALA A 194 -2.32 -11.58 0.30
C ALA A 194 -1.97 -11.19 1.75
N TYR A 195 -1.77 -9.89 1.98
CA TYR A 195 -1.58 -9.32 3.32
C TYR A 195 -2.87 -8.69 3.84
N LEU A 196 -3.33 -9.08 5.02
CA LEU A 196 -4.38 -8.36 5.75
C LEU A 196 -3.79 -7.66 6.97
N LEU A 197 -3.89 -6.33 6.99
CA LEU A 197 -3.43 -5.49 8.10
C LEU A 197 -4.62 -5.05 8.97
N ARG A 198 -4.63 -5.44 10.24
CA ARG A 198 -5.65 -5.09 11.24
C ARG A 198 -4.97 -4.55 12.48
N ASP A 199 -5.38 -3.36 12.93
CA ASP A 199 -4.83 -2.75 14.13
C ASP A 199 -4.93 -3.69 15.34
N GLY A 200 -3.92 -3.66 16.20
CA GLY A 200 -3.71 -4.58 17.32
C GLY A 200 -3.17 -5.97 16.94
N ASN A 201 -3.03 -6.30 15.66
CA ASN A 201 -2.59 -7.63 15.22
C ASN A 201 -1.35 -7.56 14.32
N GLN A 202 -0.47 -8.56 14.43
CA GLN A 202 0.53 -8.80 13.39
C GLN A 202 -0.17 -9.11 12.05
N PRO A 203 0.47 -8.84 10.89
CA PRO A 203 -0.14 -9.10 9.59
C PRO A 203 -0.60 -10.54 9.43
N PHE A 204 -1.81 -10.73 8.90
CA PHE A 204 -2.27 -12.05 8.46
C PHE A 204 -1.79 -12.26 7.03
N VAL A 205 -0.72 -13.04 6.87
CA VAL A 205 -0.11 -13.33 5.56
C VAL A 205 -0.69 -14.61 4.97
N GLY A 206 -1.25 -14.49 3.78
CA GLY A 206 -1.85 -15.54 3.00
C GLY A 206 -3.32 -15.80 3.31
N LYS A 207 -4.04 -16.33 2.32
CA LYS A 207 -5.50 -16.50 2.34
C LYS A 207 -6.01 -17.36 3.49
N LYS A 208 -5.26 -18.39 3.87
CA LYS A 208 -5.64 -19.27 4.99
C LYS A 208 -5.70 -18.51 6.31
N ALA A 209 -4.63 -17.81 6.68
CA ALA A 209 -4.55 -17.04 7.93
C ALA A 209 -5.59 -15.92 7.95
N ALA A 210 -5.77 -15.23 6.83
CA ALA A 210 -6.80 -14.21 6.64
C ALA A 210 -8.22 -14.75 6.91
N LEU A 211 -8.60 -15.88 6.31
CA LEU A 211 -9.92 -16.46 6.51
C LEU A 211 -10.13 -16.99 7.93
N GLU A 212 -9.09 -17.54 8.58
CA GLU A 212 -9.16 -17.95 9.98
C GLU A 212 -9.42 -16.79 10.93
N PHE A 213 -8.84 -15.62 10.67
CA PHE A 213 -9.15 -14.39 11.41
C PHE A 213 -10.60 -13.93 11.16
N LEU A 214 -10.99 -13.83 9.89
CA LEU A 214 -12.31 -13.32 9.49
C LEU A 214 -13.47 -14.17 10.02
N LYS A 215 -13.29 -15.49 10.16
CA LYS A 215 -14.26 -16.41 10.77
C LYS A 215 -14.64 -16.06 12.21
N ARG A 216 -13.72 -15.43 12.96
CA ARG A 216 -13.91 -15.08 14.37
C ARG A 216 -14.82 -13.86 14.52
N GLY A 217 -14.85 -12.98 13.52
CA GLY A 217 -15.70 -11.79 13.49
C GLY A 217 -17.12 -12.09 13.05
N LYS A 218 -18.11 -11.63 13.82
CA LYS A 218 -19.54 -11.68 13.46
C LYS A 218 -20.14 -10.29 13.23
N SER A 219 -19.29 -9.31 12.92
CA SER A 219 -19.71 -7.94 12.65
C SER A 219 -20.25 -7.81 11.22
N LYS A 220 -21.21 -6.91 11.05
CA LYS A 220 -21.67 -6.48 9.73
C LYS A 220 -20.84 -5.27 9.32
N ILE A 221 -20.18 -5.37 8.18
CA ILE A 221 -19.41 -4.26 7.61
C ILE A 221 -20.24 -3.49 6.58
N THR A 222 -20.12 -2.17 6.59
CA THR A 222 -20.66 -1.27 5.57
C THR A 222 -19.54 -0.38 5.07
N PHE A 223 -19.50 -0.15 3.76
CA PHE A 223 -18.54 0.73 3.11
C PHE A 223 -19.23 1.99 2.60
N ALA A 224 -18.52 3.11 2.54
CA ALA A 224 -19.04 4.31 1.91
C ALA A 224 -19.41 4.07 0.43
N LYS A 225 -20.47 4.74 -0.03
CA LYS A 225 -21.07 4.50 -1.37
C LYS A 225 -20.17 4.97 -2.53
N ARG A 226 -19.57 6.15 -2.41
CA ARG A 226 -18.69 6.72 -3.45
C ARG A 226 -17.27 6.23 -3.23
N LYS A 227 -16.63 5.70 -4.28
CA LYS A 227 -15.27 5.19 -4.26
C LYS A 227 -14.53 5.70 -5.48
N SER A 228 -13.26 6.04 -5.32
CA SER A 228 -12.36 6.34 -6.43
C SER A 228 -11.33 5.23 -6.53
N PHE A 229 -11.19 4.67 -7.73
CA PHE A 229 -10.17 3.68 -8.05
C PHE A 229 -9.09 4.35 -8.87
N ILE A 230 -7.84 4.03 -8.55
CA ILE A 230 -6.70 4.35 -9.40
C ILE A 230 -6.13 3.01 -9.85
N GLU A 231 -6.17 2.78 -11.16
CA GLU A 231 -5.75 1.55 -11.82
C GLU A 231 -4.64 1.88 -12.83
N ALA A 232 -3.62 1.04 -12.89
CA ALA A 232 -2.62 1.06 -13.93
C ALA A 232 -2.24 -0.37 -14.30
N ALA A 233 -2.51 -0.74 -15.56
CA ALA A 233 -2.33 -2.08 -16.10
C ALA A 233 -3.05 -3.14 -15.24
N ASP A 234 -2.29 -3.94 -14.50
CA ASP A 234 -2.74 -5.07 -13.69
C ASP A 234 -2.75 -4.75 -12.19
N LEU A 235 -2.50 -3.51 -11.76
CA LEU A 235 -2.56 -3.11 -10.35
C LEU A 235 -3.54 -1.96 -10.16
N ALA A 236 -4.34 -2.04 -9.10
CA ALA A 236 -5.24 -0.96 -8.71
C ALA A 236 -5.26 -0.80 -7.19
N HIS A 237 -5.67 0.37 -6.73
CA HIS A 237 -5.98 0.57 -5.33
C HIS A 237 -7.22 1.45 -5.15
N VAL A 238 -7.83 1.28 -3.98
CA VAL A 238 -8.94 2.10 -3.50
C VAL A 238 -8.72 2.35 -2.02
N TYR A 239 -9.02 3.57 -1.57
CA TYR A 239 -9.17 3.86 -0.15
C TYR A 239 -10.54 4.51 0.08
N ASN A 240 -11.14 4.22 1.23
CA ASN A 240 -12.41 4.83 1.63
C ASN A 240 -12.70 4.58 3.11
N THR A 241 -13.88 4.99 3.58
CA THR A 241 -14.34 4.72 4.93
C THR A 241 -15.20 3.46 5.03
N TYR A 242 -15.19 2.87 6.23
CA TYR A 242 -16.04 1.75 6.60
C TYR A 242 -16.65 1.98 7.99
N SER A 243 -17.75 1.28 8.26
CA SER A 243 -18.29 1.09 9.61
C SER A 243 -18.60 -0.39 9.84
N MET A 244 -18.49 -0.82 11.09
CA MET A 244 -18.88 -2.15 11.53
C MET A 244 -19.90 -2.04 12.64
N THR A 245 -20.94 -2.86 12.56
CA THR A 245 -21.94 -3.02 13.63
C THR A 245 -21.90 -4.42 14.21
N ASP A 246 -22.28 -4.55 15.47
CA ASP A 246 -22.63 -5.84 16.04
C ASP A 246 -23.97 -6.36 15.48
N LYS A 247 -24.42 -7.51 16.01
CA LYS A 247 -25.70 -8.12 15.61
C LYS A 247 -26.93 -7.29 15.99
N ALA A 248 -26.82 -6.42 16.99
CA ALA A 248 -27.88 -5.52 17.41
C ALA A 248 -27.89 -4.21 16.61
N GLY A 249 -26.96 -4.03 15.66
CA GLY A 249 -26.84 -2.83 14.85
C GLY A 249 -26.09 -1.69 15.54
N LYS A 250 -25.50 -1.92 16.71
CA LYS A 250 -24.68 -0.91 17.40
C LYS A 250 -23.33 -0.79 16.70
N GLU A 251 -22.91 0.44 16.39
CA GLU A 251 -21.59 0.70 15.82
C GLU A 251 -20.48 0.34 16.81
N ILE A 252 -19.69 -0.67 16.45
CA ILE A 252 -18.56 -1.13 17.25
C ILE A 252 -17.26 -0.50 16.77
N GLU A 253 -17.14 -0.21 15.47
CA GLU A 253 -15.94 0.34 14.85
C GLU A 253 -16.32 1.17 13.62
N ARG A 254 -15.53 2.19 13.33
CA ARG A 254 -15.52 2.90 12.06
C ARG A 254 -14.09 3.33 11.75
N GLY A 255 -13.76 3.49 10.48
CA GLY A 255 -12.41 3.87 10.13
C GLY A 255 -12.21 4.06 8.63
N ASN A 256 -10.94 4.13 8.25
CA ASN A 256 -10.52 4.13 6.85
C ASN A 256 -10.01 2.74 6.49
N PHE A 257 -10.13 2.37 5.23
CA PHE A 257 -9.48 1.19 4.70
C PHE A 257 -8.81 1.51 3.38
N VAL A 258 -7.82 0.68 3.03
CA VAL A 258 -7.22 0.62 1.71
C VAL A 258 -7.29 -0.82 1.23
N GLN A 259 -7.59 -1.02 -0.05
CA GLN A 259 -7.43 -2.30 -0.72
C GLN A 259 -6.55 -2.13 -1.95
N VAL A 260 -5.60 -3.04 -2.11
CA VAL A 260 -4.80 -3.21 -3.31
C VAL A 260 -5.30 -4.43 -4.06
N TRP A 261 -5.58 -4.24 -5.33
CA TRP A 261 -6.11 -5.23 -6.25
C TRP A 261 -5.07 -5.50 -7.32
N LYS A 262 -4.94 -6.76 -7.72
CA LYS A 262 -4.06 -7.17 -8.82
C LYS A 262 -4.75 -8.16 -9.74
N LEU A 263 -4.58 -7.98 -11.04
CA LEU A 263 -5.08 -8.89 -12.06
C LEU A 263 -4.13 -10.10 -12.15
N ARG A 264 -4.66 -11.29 -11.84
CA ARG A 264 -3.95 -12.57 -11.90
C ARG A 264 -4.87 -13.66 -12.45
N GLY A 265 -4.42 -14.38 -13.47
CA GLY A 265 -5.22 -15.39 -14.14
C GLY A 265 -6.56 -14.85 -14.63
N GLU A 266 -6.55 -13.66 -15.24
CA GLU A 266 -7.74 -12.94 -15.73
C GLU A 266 -8.75 -12.53 -14.65
N LYS A 267 -8.37 -12.57 -13.36
CA LYS A 267 -9.22 -12.19 -12.23
C LYS A 267 -8.56 -11.11 -11.40
N TRP A 268 -9.30 -10.05 -11.08
CA TRP A 268 -8.86 -9.10 -10.08
C TRP A 268 -9.02 -9.70 -8.70
N LEU A 269 -7.89 -9.81 -8.00
CA LEU A 269 -7.81 -10.33 -6.64
C LEU A 269 -7.29 -9.26 -5.70
N ILE A 270 -7.80 -9.25 -4.47
CA ILE A 270 -7.23 -8.45 -3.39
C ILE A 270 -5.89 -9.08 -3.01
N VAL A 271 -4.82 -8.32 -3.13
CA VAL A 271 -3.45 -8.74 -2.77
C VAL A 271 -2.95 -8.10 -1.47
N ALA A 272 -3.56 -6.99 -1.07
CA ALA A 272 -3.39 -6.44 0.26
C ALA A 272 -4.62 -5.65 0.68
N ASP A 273 -4.90 -5.62 1.98
CA ASP A 273 -5.76 -4.61 2.57
C ASP A 273 -5.22 -4.10 3.90
N VAL A 274 -5.71 -2.93 4.30
CA VAL A 274 -5.49 -2.40 5.64
C VAL A 274 -6.76 -1.72 6.12
N PHE A 275 -7.09 -1.97 7.38
CA PHE A 275 -8.19 -1.31 8.08
C PHE A 275 -7.60 -0.52 9.24
N VAL A 276 -7.85 0.78 9.25
CA VAL A 276 -7.33 1.75 10.22
C VAL A 276 -8.52 2.36 10.96
N PRO A 277 -8.84 1.84 12.17
CA PRO A 277 -9.92 2.37 12.98
C PRO A 277 -9.67 3.84 13.32
N ILE A 278 -10.72 4.65 13.28
CA ILE A 278 -10.71 6.00 13.85
C ILE A 278 -11.03 5.85 15.34
N PRO A 279 -10.13 6.24 16.26
CA PRO A 279 -10.40 6.16 17.69
C PRO A 279 -11.71 6.86 18.05
N LYS A 280 -12.51 6.22 18.91
CA LYS A 280 -13.66 6.89 19.52
C LYS A 280 -13.11 7.96 20.46
N ILE A 281 -13.43 9.22 20.22
CA ILE A 281 -13.17 10.27 21.20
C ILE A 281 -14.13 10.01 22.36
N GLU A 282 -13.62 9.42 23.44
CA GLU A 282 -14.34 9.42 24.70
C GLU A 282 -14.49 10.89 25.13
N LYS A 283 -15.74 11.34 25.26
CA LYS A 283 -16.08 12.66 25.78
C LYS A 283 -16.04 12.65 27.30
#